data_AF-A0A484WCQ1-F1
#
_entry.id   AF-A0A484WCQ1-F1
#
_cell.length_a   1.000
_cell.length_b   1.000
_cell.length_c   1.000
_cell.angle_alpha   90.00
_cell.angle_beta   90.00
_cell.angle_gamma   90.00
#
_symmetry.space_group_name_H-M   'P 1'
#
loop_
_entity.id
_entity.type
_entity.pdbx_description
1 polymer ?
#
loop_
_entity_poly.entity_id
_entity_poly.type
_entity_poly.pdbx_seq_one_letter_code
_entity_poly.pdbx_strand_id
1 'polypeptide(L)'
;MHTDDTLVDGLEADIAMKGSVNLVRRELDMEAVVAPEISATVGVAAAFVVNPIVGAAVFAASKVLGPLWSKVSILRYRITGPIDKPQINEVLRQPRKDAQQ
;
A
#
# COMPACT_ATOMS: atom_id res chain seq x y z
N MET A 1 21.58 1.62 -13.13
CA MET A 1 20.26 1.54 -13.77
C MET A 1 19.33 2.47 -13.00
N HIS A 2 18.43 3.16 -13.70
CA HIS A 2 17.42 4.04 -13.12
C HIS A 2 16.07 3.67 -13.72
N THR A 3 15.00 3.82 -12.94
CA THR A 3 13.62 3.60 -13.37
C THR A 3 12.71 4.63 -12.69
N ASP A 4 11.67 5.05 -13.40
CA ASP A 4 10.65 5.96 -12.88
C ASP A 4 9.25 5.32 -12.85
N ASP A 5 9.14 4.09 -13.34
CA ASP A 5 7.89 3.46 -13.76
C ASP A 5 7.88 1.93 -13.57
N THR A 6 8.69 1.41 -12.64
CA THR A 6 8.64 -0.02 -12.34
C THR A 6 7.37 -0.35 -11.56
N LEU A 7 6.57 -1.26 -12.10
CA LEU A 7 5.36 -1.77 -11.46
C LEU A 7 5.52 -3.25 -11.11
N VAL A 8 5.06 -3.62 -9.92
CA VAL A 8 4.92 -5.01 -9.48
C VAL A 8 3.45 -5.21 -9.13
N ASP A 9 2.79 -6.01 -9.95
CA ASP A 9 1.41 -6.47 -9.74
C ASP A 9 1.45 -7.70 -8.82
N GLY A 10 0.68 -7.64 -7.73
CA GLY A 10 0.68 -8.66 -6.69
C GLY A 10 -0.71 -8.90 -6.13
N LEU A 11 -1.03 -10.16 -5.85
CA LEU A 11 -2.34 -10.57 -5.31
C LEU A 11 -2.74 -9.81 -4.04
N GLU A 12 -1.76 -9.49 -3.19
CA GLU A 12 -1.97 -8.84 -1.89
C GLU A 12 -1.67 -7.33 -1.92
N ALA A 13 -0.98 -6.85 -2.96
CA ALA A 13 -0.61 -5.46 -3.10
C ALA A 13 -0.05 -5.15 -4.50
N ASP A 14 -0.41 -3.98 -4.99
CA ASP A 14 0.28 -3.33 -6.11
C ASP A 14 1.43 -2.46 -5.59
N ILE A 15 2.58 -2.53 -6.25
CA ILE A 15 3.77 -1.75 -5.87
C ILE A 15 4.27 -0.96 -7.07
N ALA A 16 4.37 0.36 -6.92
CA ALA A 16 5.06 1.23 -7.85
C ALA A 16 6.40 1.65 -7.28
N MET A 17 7.48 1.54 -8.07
CA MET A 17 8.84 1.84 -7.66
C MET A 17 9.52 2.80 -8.62
N LYS A 18 10.33 3.69 -8.06
CA LYS A 18 11.21 4.59 -8.80
C LYS A 18 12.53 4.77 -8.07
N GLY A 19 13.58 5.14 -8.79
CA GLY A 19 14.90 5.37 -8.26
C GLY A 19 15.97 4.59 -9.01
N SER A 20 17.07 4.33 -8.32
CA SER A 20 18.28 3.79 -8.94
C SER A 20 18.80 2.53 -8.26
N VAL A 21 19.39 1.68 -9.09
CA VAL A 21 20.10 0.48 -8.68
C VAL A 21 21.49 0.52 -9.30
N ASN A 22 22.52 0.45 -8.45
CA ASN A 22 23.89 0.25 -8.88
C ASN A 22 24.25 -1.23 -8.76
N LEU A 23 24.19 -1.97 -9.87
CA LEU A 23 24.45 -3.42 -9.89
C LEU A 23 25.92 -3.77 -9.65
N VAL A 24 26.85 -2.89 -10.05
CA VAL A 24 28.29 -3.08 -9.85
C VAL A 24 28.63 -2.95 -8.35
N ARG A 25 28.09 -1.92 -7.69
CA ARG A 25 28.28 -1.69 -6.25
C ARG A 25 27.26 -2.45 -5.38
N ARG A 26 26.28 -3.11 -6.00
CA ARG A 26 25.15 -3.79 -5.37
C ARG A 26 24.42 -2.89 -4.36
N GLU A 27 24.14 -1.66 -4.75
CA GLU A 27 23.44 -0.67 -3.92
C GLU A 27 22.10 -0.24 -4.51
N LEU A 28 21.14 0.02 -3.62
CA LEU A 28 19.80 0.51 -3.90
C LEU A 28 19.63 1.93 -3.38
N ASP A 29 18.91 2.75 -4.13
CA ASP A 29 18.27 3.98 -3.65
C ASP A 29 16.93 4.12 -4.38
N MET A 30 15.87 3.60 -3.76
CA MET A 30 14.55 3.43 -4.35
C MET A 30 13.45 4.00 -3.44
N GLU A 31 12.40 4.51 -4.05
CA GLU A 31 11.13 4.81 -3.39
C GLU A 31 10.09 3.81 -3.88
N ALA A 32 9.36 3.20 -2.94
CA ALA A 32 8.27 2.29 -3.21
C ALA A 32 6.95 2.83 -2.66
N VAL A 33 5.92 2.81 -3.50
CA VAL A 33 4.54 3.12 -3.15
C VAL A 33 3.79 1.80 -3.15
N VAL A 34 3.28 1.38 -1.99
CA VAL A 34 2.59 0.10 -1.82
C VAL A 34 1.11 0.38 -1.59
N ALA A 35 0.27 -0.18 -2.45
CA ALA A 35 -1.18 -0.16 -2.34
C ALA A 35 -1.66 -1.58 -1.99
N PRO A 36 -1.87 -1.88 -0.69
CA PRO A 36 -2.33 -3.20 -0.27
C PRO A 36 -3.79 -3.43 -0.68
N GLU A 37 -4.10 -4.67 -1.04
CA GLU A 37 -5.45 -5.17 -1.24
C GLU A 37 -6.16 -5.28 0.13
N ILE A 38 -6.99 -4.29 0.47
CA ILE A 38 -7.85 -4.36 1.65
C ILE A 38 -9.17 -5.02 1.24
N SER A 39 -9.27 -6.33 1.46
CA SER A 39 -10.48 -7.07 1.09
C SER A 39 -11.57 -6.98 2.16
N ALA A 40 -12.66 -6.28 1.84
CA ALA A 40 -13.85 -6.23 2.69
C ALA A 40 -14.55 -7.60 2.86
N THR A 41 -14.24 -8.58 2.01
CA THR A 41 -14.93 -9.88 2.00
C THR A 41 -14.57 -10.73 3.22
N VAL A 42 -13.31 -10.67 3.69
CA VAL A 42 -12.85 -11.40 4.88
C VAL A 42 -13.60 -10.93 6.13
N GLY A 43 -13.75 -9.61 6.30
CA GLY A 43 -14.48 -9.03 7.43
C GLY A 43 -15.97 -9.37 7.42
N VAL A 44 -16.61 -9.35 6.25
CA VAL A 44 -18.03 -9.75 6.11
C VAL A 44 -18.22 -11.23 6.43
N ALA A 45 -17.36 -12.11 5.90
CA ALA A 45 -17.46 -13.55 6.13
C ALA A 45 -17.35 -13.90 7.62
N ALA A 46 -16.39 -13.29 8.33
CA ALA A 46 -16.24 -13.48 9.78
C ALA A 46 -17.51 -13.07 10.56
N ALA A 47 -18.09 -11.91 10.24
CA ALA A 47 -19.34 -11.45 10.87
C ALA A 47 -20.53 -12.36 10.53
N PHE A 48 -20.59 -12.85 9.29
CA PHE A 48 -21.68 -13.71 8.81
C PHE A 48 -21.67 -15.09 9.46
N VAL A 49 -20.49 -15.68 9.69
CA VAL A 49 -20.32 -16.93 10.43
C VAL A 49 -20.81 -16.79 11.87
N VAL A 50 -20.57 -15.64 12.51
CA VAL A 50 -21.06 -15.35 13.87
C VAL A 50 -22.58 -15.14 13.87
N ASN A 51 -23.09 -14.30 12.96
CA ASN A 51 -24.52 -14.04 12.83
C ASN A 51 -24.87 -13.54 11.40
N PRO A 52 -25.79 -14.22 10.69
CA PRO A 52 -26.14 -13.85 9.32
C PRO A 52 -26.71 -12.43 9.16
N ILE A 53 -27.52 -11.94 10.13
CA ILE A 53 -28.11 -10.59 10.08
C ILE A 53 -27.02 -9.53 10.26
N VAL A 54 -26.10 -9.75 11.21
CA VAL A 54 -24.95 -8.86 11.41
C VAL A 54 -24.06 -8.86 10.15
N GLY A 55 -23.78 -10.04 9.58
CA GLY A 55 -23.02 -10.16 8.35
C GLY A 55 -23.66 -9.42 7.18
N ALA A 56 -24.99 -9.49 7.02
CA ALA A 56 -25.70 -8.72 6.01
C ALA A 56 -25.59 -7.20 6.20
N ALA A 57 -25.68 -6.71 7.45
CA ALA A 57 -25.49 -5.30 7.77
C ALA A 57 -24.05 -4.83 7.49
N VAL A 58 -23.05 -5.61 7.88
CA VAL A 58 -21.63 -5.34 7.60
C VAL A 58 -21.36 -5.34 6.10
N PHE A 59 -21.97 -6.27 5.34
CA PHE A 59 -21.86 -6.30 3.89
C PHE A 59 -22.45 -5.06 3.22
N ALA A 60 -23.64 -4.63 3.65
CA ALA A 60 -24.25 -3.40 3.14
C ALA A 60 -23.37 -2.18 3.44
N ALA A 61 -22.88 -2.07 4.69
CA ALA A 61 -21.98 -1.00 5.08
C ALA A 61 -20.66 -1.02 4.28
N SER A 62 -20.07 -2.20 4.04
CA SER A 62 -18.82 -2.33 3.29
C SER A 62 -18.99 -1.95 1.83
N LYS A 63 -20.15 -2.22 1.21
CA LYS A 63 -20.48 -1.76 -0.15
C LYS A 63 -20.60 -0.24 -0.25
N VAL A 64 -21.21 0.41 0.74
CA VAL A 64 -21.33 1.87 0.78
C VAL A 64 -19.96 2.53 1.01
N LEU A 65 -19.14 1.96 1.89
CA LEU A 65 -17.84 2.52 2.25
C LEU A 65 -16.69 2.13 1.29
N GLY A 66 -16.88 1.12 0.44
CA GLY A 66 -15.86 0.58 -0.47
C GLY A 66 -15.09 1.65 -1.28
N PRO A 67 -15.76 2.64 -1.91
CA PRO A 67 -15.09 3.70 -2.67
C PRO A 67 -14.22 4.65 -1.81
N LEU A 68 -14.46 4.71 -0.50
CA LEU A 68 -13.68 5.54 0.43
C LEU A 68 -12.40 4.83 0.86
N TRP A 69 -12.45 3.52 1.06
CA TRP A 69 -11.30 2.72 1.52
C TRP A 69 -10.20 2.59 0.45
N SER A 70 -10.57 2.51 -0.84
CA SER A 70 -9.63 2.33 -1.96
C SER A 70 -8.60 3.46 -2.14
N LYS A 71 -8.82 4.62 -1.52
CA LYS A 71 -7.93 5.79 -1.65
C LYS A 71 -7.00 6.02 -0.46
N VAL A 72 -7.15 5.27 0.62
CA VAL A 72 -6.60 5.66 1.94
C VAL A 72 -5.36 4.87 2.35
N SER A 73 -5.17 3.63 1.89
CA SER A 73 -4.13 2.71 2.42
C SER A 73 -2.76 2.78 1.73
N ILE A 74 -2.35 3.91 1.12
CA ILE A 74 -1.04 3.96 0.43
C ILE A 74 0.11 4.12 1.43
N LEU A 75 0.97 3.10 1.51
CA LEU A 75 2.23 3.12 2.25
C LEU A 75 3.37 3.61 1.34
N ARG A 76 4.30 4.39 1.89
CA ARG A 76 5.49 4.86 1.16
C ARG A 76 6.73 4.42 1.89
N TYR A 77 7.67 3.83 1.17
CA TYR A 77 8.94 3.37 1.70
C TYR A 77 10.11 3.99 0.93
N ARG A 78 11.19 4.30 1.65
CA ARG A 78 12.52 4.55 1.10
C ARG A 78 13.36 3.30 1.34
N ILE A 79 13.91 2.73 0.28
CA ILE A 79 14.73 1.53 0.29
C ILE A 79 16.15 1.95 -0.12
N THR A 80 17.12 1.84 0.79
CA THR A 80 18.50 2.25 0.54
C THR A 80 19.52 1.20 0.98
N GLY A 81 20.75 1.31 0.47
CA GLY A 81 21.88 0.48 0.92
C GLY A 81 22.09 -0.81 0.11
N PRO A 82 22.81 -1.79 0.66
CA PRO A 82 23.19 -3.00 -0.08
C PRO A 82 21.99 -3.84 -0.52
N ILE A 83 22.02 -4.41 -1.72
CA ILE A 83 20.93 -5.25 -2.27
C ILE A 83 20.64 -6.47 -1.38
N ASP A 84 21.66 -7.05 -0.75
CA ASP A 84 21.55 -8.21 0.14
C ASP A 84 21.02 -7.86 1.54
N LYS A 85 21.10 -6.59 1.94
CA LYS A 85 20.61 -6.11 3.23
C LYS A 85 20.14 -4.65 3.15
N PRO A 86 19.04 -4.38 2.43
CA PRO A 86 18.53 -3.04 2.29
C PRO A 86 17.99 -2.50 3.62
N GLN A 87 18.08 -1.19 3.80
CA GLN A 87 17.38 -0.45 4.83
C GLN A 87 16.05 0.02 4.27
N ILE A 88 14.96 -0.34 4.94
CA ILE A 88 13.60 -0.02 4.51
C ILE A 88 12.98 0.88 5.57
N ASN A 89 12.71 2.13 5.19
CA ASN A 89 12.16 3.14 6.10
C ASN A 89 10.82 3.63 5.58
N GLU A 90 9.78 3.58 6.42
CA GLU A 90 8.49 4.17 6.07
C GLU A 90 8.60 5.70 6.06
N VAL A 91 8.16 6.31 4.96
CA VAL A 91 8.13 7.76 4.79
C VAL A 91 6.74 8.25 5.16
N LEU A 92 6.57 8.61 6.44
CA LEU A 92 5.30 9.15 6.94
C LEU A 92 4.86 10.34 6.09
N ARG A 93 3.58 10.35 5.76
CA ARG A 93 2.94 11.44 5.00
C ARG A 93 3.08 12.71 5.84
N GLN A 94 3.90 13.68 5.41
CA GLN A 94 3.76 15.03 5.97
C GLN A 94 2.35 15.50 5.62
N PRO A 95 1.48 15.80 6.60
CA PRO A 95 0.19 16.37 6.30
C PRO A 95 0.45 17.64 5.50
N ARG A 96 -0.20 17.75 4.34
CA ARG A 96 -0.18 18.97 3.53
C ARG A 96 -0.54 20.10 4.49
N LYS A 97 0.41 21.00 4.79
CA LYS A 97 0.06 22.26 5.44
C LYS A 97 -0.93 22.93 4.51
N ASP A 98 -2.15 23.10 4.97
CA ASP A 98 -3.18 23.83 4.27
C ASP A 98 -2.59 25.17 3.85
N ALA A 99 -2.70 25.46 2.55
CA ALA A 99 -2.31 26.73 2.00
C ALA A 99 -3.15 27.80 2.69
N GLN A 100 -2.53 28.50 3.63
CA GLN A 100 -3.07 29.70 4.23
C GLN A 100 -3.02 30.79 3.16
N GLN A 101 -4.19 31.13 2.62
CA GLN A 101 -4.46 32.39 1.94
C GLN A 101 -5.66 33.03 2.63
#